data_AF-A0A0J5FTZ6-F1
#
_entry.id   AF-A0A0J5FTZ6-F1
#
_cell.length_a   1.000
_cell.length_b   1.000
_cell.length_c   1.000
_cell.angle_alpha   90.00
_cell.angle_beta   90.00
_cell.angle_gamma   90.00
#
_symmetry.space_group_name_H-M   'P 1'
#
loop_
_entity.id
_entity.type
_entity.pdbx_description
1 polymer ?
#
loop_
_entity_poly.entity_id
_entity_poly.type
_entity_poly.pdbx_seq_one_letter_code
_entity_poly.pdbx_strand_id
1 'polypeptide(L)'
;MNTELNKHDFWYAEWTFPLFVGLLSAGIFAGTHMYVVYGFGAFNEVAFVAMLRSGIDTGVYGAVAAFGASFLFARIVEGSLVGILDIGGALQTGIGLGIPALLLAGGFDFLVTNFWASLITGMLLGVIVGLVIILARKFTVAQGNSTFGADVMMGAGNASGRFLGPLIILAAMVASIPIGLGSLIGALLFYLWKKPVAGGAILGAMVSGYFFPVAT
;
A
#
# COMPACT_ATOMS: atom_id res chain seq x y z
N MET A 1 -13.87 -13.80 -24.45
CA MET A 1 -13.07 -14.92 -23.90
C MET A 1 -13.47 -15.05 -22.45
N ASN A 2 -14.23 -16.10 -22.10
CA ASN A 2 -14.78 -16.32 -20.77
C ASN A 2 -13.61 -16.62 -19.81
N THR A 3 -13.14 -15.60 -19.09
CA THR A 3 -12.27 -15.80 -17.94
C THR A 3 -13.18 -16.01 -16.73
N GLU A 4 -13.59 -17.25 -16.49
CA GLU A 4 -13.91 -17.63 -15.12
C GLU A 4 -12.61 -17.41 -14.32
N LEU A 5 -12.58 -16.33 -13.55
CA LEU A 5 -11.51 -16.05 -12.60
C LEU A 5 -11.49 -17.22 -11.62
N ASN A 6 -10.50 -18.11 -11.78
CA ASN A 6 -10.38 -19.29 -10.95
C ASN A 6 -10.08 -18.82 -9.52
N LYS A 7 -11.10 -18.83 -8.65
CA LYS A 7 -11.03 -18.36 -7.26
C LYS A 7 -10.03 -19.16 -6.41
N HIS A 8 -9.48 -20.25 -6.94
CA HIS A 8 -8.45 -21.08 -6.31
C HIS A 8 -7.01 -20.64 -6.63
N ASP A 9 -6.78 -19.77 -7.61
CA ASP A 9 -5.44 -19.23 -7.86
C ASP A 9 -5.01 -18.34 -6.69
N PHE A 10 -3.78 -18.55 -6.19
CA PHE A 10 -3.20 -17.81 -5.07
C PHE A 10 -3.42 -16.29 -5.16
N TRP A 11 -3.33 -15.73 -6.36
CA TRP A 11 -3.45 -14.30 -6.63
C TRP A 11 -4.88 -13.75 -6.46
N TYR A 12 -5.89 -14.59 -6.57
CA TYR A 12 -7.31 -14.21 -6.54
C TYR A 12 -8.07 -14.82 -5.36
N ALA A 13 -7.40 -15.67 -4.58
CA ALA A 13 -8.01 -16.34 -3.43
C ALA A 13 -8.28 -15.35 -2.29
N GLU A 14 -9.41 -15.52 -1.60
CA GLU A 14 -9.79 -14.60 -0.52
C GLU A 14 -8.82 -14.64 0.67
N TRP A 15 -8.13 -15.76 0.90
CA TRP A 15 -7.21 -15.92 2.02
C TRP A 15 -5.87 -15.20 1.81
N THR A 16 -5.48 -14.89 0.58
CA THR A 16 -4.24 -14.15 0.29
C THR A 16 -4.42 -12.65 0.40
N PHE A 17 -5.67 -12.18 0.43
CA PHE A 17 -5.98 -10.77 0.58
C PHE A 17 -5.38 -10.15 1.86
N PRO A 18 -5.56 -10.70 3.08
CA PRO A 18 -4.96 -10.13 4.30
C PRO A 18 -3.43 -10.14 4.26
N LEU A 19 -2.83 -11.11 3.56
CA LEU A 19 -1.38 -11.15 3.36
C LEU A 19 -0.91 -9.98 2.50
N PHE A 20 -1.58 -9.68 1.38
CA PHE A 20 -1.25 -8.53 0.54
C PHE A 20 -1.46 -7.20 1.27
N VAL A 21 -2.55 -7.06 2.04
CA VAL A 21 -2.79 -5.88 2.87
C VAL A 21 -1.68 -5.74 3.93
N GLY A 22 -1.27 -6.85 4.55
CA GLY A 22 -0.13 -6.89 5.46
C GLY A 22 1.16 -6.39 4.84
N LEU A 23 1.55 -6.94 3.68
CA LEU A 23 2.77 -6.55 2.98
C LEU A 23 2.76 -5.08 2.55
N LEU A 24 1.63 -4.58 2.05
CA LEU A 24 1.47 -3.16 1.69
C LEU A 24 1.57 -2.26 2.92
N SER A 25 0.91 -2.65 4.01
CA SER A 25 0.93 -1.91 5.27
C SER A 25 2.33 -1.89 5.90
N ALA A 26 3.09 -2.99 5.79
CA ALA A 26 4.49 -3.03 6.21
C ALA A 26 5.34 -1.99 5.47
N GLY A 27 5.20 -1.92 4.14
CA GLY A 27 5.92 -0.93 3.32
C GLY A 27 5.51 0.52 3.65
N ILE A 28 4.21 0.78 3.80
CA ILE A 28 3.68 2.10 4.15
C ILE A 28 4.19 2.54 5.53
N PHE A 29 4.08 1.67 6.53
CA PHE A 29 4.48 1.97 7.91
C PHE A 29 6.01 2.14 8.02
N ALA A 30 6.79 1.33 7.30
CA ALA A 30 8.24 1.53 7.19
C ALA A 30 8.61 2.83 6.44
N GLY A 31 7.80 3.27 5.48
CA GLY A 31 7.94 4.61 4.89
C GLY A 31 7.75 5.72 5.91
N THR A 32 6.80 5.56 6.83
CA THR A 32 6.60 6.49 7.94
C THR A 32 7.76 6.47 8.93
N HIS A 33 8.32 5.29 9.23
CA HIS A 33 9.57 5.19 9.96
C HIS A 33 10.67 6.03 9.30
N MET A 34 10.85 5.87 7.98
CA MET A 34 11.87 6.61 7.23
C MET A 34 11.65 8.12 7.36
N TYR A 35 10.39 8.56 7.31
CA TYR A 35 10.04 9.96 7.45
C TYR A 35 10.30 10.50 8.87
N VAL A 36 9.92 9.75 9.90
CA VAL A 36 10.10 10.16 11.30
C VAL A 36 11.58 10.24 11.66
N VAL A 37 12.40 9.29 11.20
CA VAL A 37 13.83 9.20 11.57
C VAL A 37 14.73 10.05 10.65
N TYR A 38 14.48 10.03 9.35
CA TYR A 38 15.37 10.64 8.35
C TYR A 38 14.75 11.83 7.59
N GLY A 39 13.46 12.10 7.76
CA GLY A 39 12.78 13.24 7.14
C GLY A 39 12.30 13.01 5.70
N PHE A 40 12.42 11.80 5.16
CA PHE A 40 11.97 11.45 3.80
C PHE A 40 11.41 10.03 3.73
N GLY A 41 10.71 9.69 2.64
CA GLY A 41 10.23 8.32 2.41
C GLY A 41 8.79 8.03 2.84
N ALA A 42 8.02 9.05 3.23
CA ALA A 42 6.58 8.91 3.42
C ALA A 42 5.88 8.62 2.09
N PHE A 43 5.00 7.61 2.07
CA PHE A 43 4.21 7.22 0.89
C PHE A 43 2.82 7.89 0.85
N ASN A 44 2.58 8.84 1.74
CA ASN A 44 1.28 9.39 2.05
C ASN A 44 1.07 10.76 1.37
N GLU A 45 -0.17 11.27 1.42
CA GLU A 45 -0.49 12.60 0.90
C GLU A 45 0.26 13.71 1.67
N VAL A 46 0.75 14.72 0.94
CA VAL A 46 1.67 15.75 1.46
C VAL A 46 1.08 16.53 2.63
N ALA A 47 -0.21 16.86 2.60
CA ALA A 47 -0.89 17.57 3.68
C ALA A 47 -0.90 16.74 4.96
N PHE A 48 -1.05 15.41 4.88
CA PHE A 48 -1.07 14.55 6.06
C PHE A 48 0.32 14.34 6.64
N VAL A 49 1.34 14.25 5.77
CA VAL A 49 2.75 14.23 6.18
C VAL A 49 3.12 15.53 6.91
N ALA A 50 2.60 16.68 6.46
CA ALA A 50 2.79 17.96 7.13
C ALA A 50 2.10 18.00 8.51
N MET A 51 0.91 17.41 8.67
CA MET A 51 0.29 17.27 9.99
C MET A 51 1.13 16.39 10.92
N LEU A 52 1.65 15.26 10.44
CA LEU A 52 2.55 14.40 11.24
C LEU A 52 3.82 15.17 11.63
N ARG A 53 4.37 15.97 10.72
CA ARG A 53 5.52 16.84 11.01
C ARG A 53 5.21 17.80 12.15
N SER A 54 4.08 18.48 12.07
CA SER A 54 3.63 19.37 13.15
C SER A 54 3.50 18.62 14.48
N GLY A 55 3.03 17.38 14.47
CA GLY A 55 2.97 16.54 15.67
C GLY A 55 4.34 16.23 16.25
N ILE A 56 5.33 15.92 15.40
CA ILE A 56 6.72 15.68 15.81
C ILE A 56 7.34 16.95 16.40
N ASP A 57 7.14 18.10 15.77
CA ASP A 57 7.76 19.36 16.19
C ASP A 57 7.11 19.93 17.47
N THR A 58 5.80 19.71 17.69
CA THR A 58 5.05 20.26 18.84
C THR A 58 4.81 19.27 19.97
N GLY A 59 5.00 17.97 19.71
CA GLY A 59 4.57 16.88 20.60
C GLY A 59 3.05 16.64 20.61
N VAL A 60 2.28 17.39 19.81
CA VAL A 60 0.81 17.30 19.78
C VAL A 60 0.34 16.52 18.55
N TYR A 61 0.10 15.22 18.75
CA TYR A 61 -0.29 14.29 17.68
C TYR A 61 -1.81 14.17 17.47
N GLY A 62 -2.63 14.84 18.28
CA GLY A 62 -4.09 14.64 18.34
C GLY A 62 -4.80 14.83 16.99
N ALA A 63 -4.41 15.83 16.20
CA ALA A 63 -5.01 16.10 14.89
C ALA A 63 -4.75 14.95 13.91
N VAL A 64 -3.50 14.48 13.81
CA VAL A 64 -3.10 13.39 12.91
C VAL A 64 -3.75 12.08 13.34
N ALA A 65 -3.76 11.81 14.63
CA ALA A 65 -4.36 10.61 15.21
C ALA A 65 -5.87 10.57 14.95
N ALA A 66 -6.60 11.65 15.24
CA ALA A 66 -8.05 11.74 15.00
C ALA A 66 -8.39 11.61 13.51
N PHE A 67 -7.60 12.28 12.67
CA PHE A 67 -7.80 12.23 11.23
C PHE A 67 -7.55 10.83 10.66
N GLY A 68 -6.43 10.19 11.02
CA GLY A 68 -6.16 8.82 10.58
C GLY A 68 -7.14 7.79 11.14
N ALA A 69 -7.59 7.94 12.39
CA ALA A 69 -8.64 7.10 12.96
C ALA A 69 -9.96 7.23 12.20
N SER A 70 -10.30 8.41 11.71
CA SER A 70 -11.52 8.64 10.93
C SER A 70 -11.55 7.84 9.63
N PHE A 71 -10.41 7.69 8.94
CA PHE A 71 -10.30 6.86 7.73
C PHE A 71 -10.38 5.37 8.03
N LEU A 72 -9.77 4.91 9.12
CA LEU A 72 -9.93 3.51 9.57
C LEU A 72 -11.38 3.21 9.95
N PHE A 73 -12.06 4.14 10.60
CA PHE A 73 -13.46 4.01 10.97
C PHE A 73 -14.39 4.06 9.75
N ALA A 74 -14.17 5.01 8.83
CA ALA A 74 -14.92 5.10 7.58
C ALA A 74 -14.89 3.78 6.82
N ARG A 75 -13.73 3.11 6.81
CA ARG A 75 -13.57 1.79 6.17
C ARG A 75 -14.43 0.69 6.80
N ILE A 76 -14.66 0.72 8.11
CA ILE A 76 -15.54 -0.23 8.80
C ILE A 76 -17.00 0.01 8.39
N VAL A 77 -17.42 1.29 8.33
CA VAL A 77 -18.80 1.68 7.97
C VAL A 77 -19.10 1.45 6.48
N GLU A 78 -18.12 1.69 5.63
CA GLU A 78 -18.21 1.51 4.17
C GLU A 78 -18.14 0.03 3.75
N GLY A 79 -17.69 -0.86 4.64
CA GLY A 79 -17.71 -2.30 4.46
C GLY A 79 -16.93 -2.74 3.21
N SER A 80 -17.61 -3.44 2.30
CA SER A 80 -17.05 -3.98 1.05
C SER A 80 -17.29 -3.08 -0.18
N LEU A 81 -18.02 -1.96 -0.03
CA LEU A 81 -18.49 -1.15 -1.17
C LEU A 81 -17.38 -0.38 -1.86
N VAL A 82 -16.40 0.12 -1.12
CA VAL A 82 -15.18 0.66 -1.71
C VAL A 82 -14.19 -0.46 -1.91
N GLY A 83 -13.46 -0.40 -3.03
CA GLY A 83 -12.62 -1.46 -3.57
C GLY A 83 -11.86 -2.21 -2.50
N ILE A 84 -11.63 -3.50 -2.77
CA ILE A 84 -11.01 -4.48 -1.87
C ILE A 84 -9.77 -3.94 -1.13
N LEU A 85 -9.11 -2.88 -1.61
CA LEU A 85 -7.94 -2.28 -0.98
C LEU A 85 -8.01 -0.74 -1.06
N ASP A 86 -8.61 -0.07 -0.06
CA ASP A 86 -8.46 1.40 0.09
C ASP A 86 -7.03 1.72 0.55
N ILE A 87 -6.13 1.79 -0.43
CA ILE A 87 -4.71 2.12 -0.19
C ILE A 87 -4.58 3.55 0.35
N GLY A 88 -5.38 4.50 -0.13
CA GLY A 88 -5.20 5.92 0.20
C GLY A 88 -5.70 6.28 1.60
N GLY A 89 -6.96 5.96 1.89
CA GLY A 89 -7.58 6.27 3.17
C GLY A 89 -7.07 5.35 4.27
N ALA A 90 -7.53 4.10 4.27
CA ALA A 90 -7.27 3.16 5.35
C ALA A 90 -5.79 2.80 5.53
N LEU A 91 -5.06 2.51 4.45
CA LEU A 91 -3.66 2.08 4.58
C LEU A 91 -2.68 3.25 4.70
N GLN A 92 -2.63 4.16 3.72
CA GLN A 92 -1.71 5.30 3.76
C GLN A 92 -2.09 6.26 4.89
N THR A 93 -3.34 6.69 5.01
CA THR A 93 -3.69 7.69 6.03
C THR A 93 -3.88 7.05 7.40
N GLY A 94 -4.66 5.97 7.48
CA GLY A 94 -4.98 5.26 8.72
C GLY A 94 -3.77 4.56 9.35
N ILE A 95 -3.29 3.48 8.71
CA ILE A 95 -2.14 2.71 9.19
C ILE A 95 -0.85 3.51 9.05
N GLY A 96 -0.68 4.25 7.97
CA GLY A 96 0.58 4.93 7.66
C GLY A 96 0.83 6.19 8.46
N LEU A 97 -0.18 6.92 8.96
CA LEU A 97 0.07 8.15 9.73
C LEU A 97 -0.70 8.18 11.04
N GLY A 98 -1.98 7.79 11.03
CA GLY A 98 -2.82 7.78 12.22
C GLY A 98 -2.28 6.89 13.34
N ILE A 99 -1.97 5.63 13.03
CA ILE A 99 -1.44 4.69 14.02
C ILE A 99 -0.04 5.11 14.51
N PRO A 100 0.93 5.49 13.65
CA PRO A 100 2.21 6.05 14.10
C PRO A 100 2.04 7.25 15.02
N ALA A 101 1.15 8.19 14.70
CA ALA A 101 0.86 9.34 15.55
C ALA A 101 0.32 8.92 16.93
N LEU A 102 -0.56 7.90 17.00
CA LEU A 102 -1.03 7.34 18.26
C LEU A 102 0.09 6.66 19.06
N LEU A 103 0.97 5.92 18.39
CA LEU A 103 2.09 5.23 19.04
C LEU A 103 3.12 6.23 19.60
N LEU A 104 3.44 7.27 18.84
CA LEU A 104 4.30 8.36 19.26
C LEU A 104 3.67 9.16 20.42
N ALA A 105 2.37 9.44 20.35
CA ALA A 105 1.65 10.08 21.46
C ALA A 105 1.63 9.23 22.73
N GLY A 106 1.56 7.90 22.58
CA GLY A 106 1.54 6.94 23.68
C GLY A 106 2.90 6.56 24.24
N GLY A 107 4.00 7.12 23.72
CA GLY A 107 5.37 6.79 24.14
C GLY A 107 5.88 5.41 23.66
N PHE A 108 5.22 4.80 22.68
CA PHE A 108 5.64 3.54 22.04
C PHE A 108 6.55 3.80 20.83
N ASP A 109 7.46 4.76 20.94
CA ASP A 109 8.29 5.27 19.84
C ASP A 109 9.10 4.16 19.17
N PHE A 110 9.51 3.14 19.92
CA PHE A 110 10.27 1.99 19.41
C PHE A 110 9.60 1.32 18.20
N LEU A 111 8.26 1.24 18.20
CA LEU A 111 7.52 0.59 17.12
C LEU A 111 7.55 1.41 15.81
N VAL A 112 7.83 2.71 15.89
CA VAL A 112 7.92 3.62 14.74
C VAL A 112 9.36 3.93 14.38
N THR A 113 10.24 4.09 15.36
CA THR A 113 11.63 4.54 15.17
C THR A 113 12.63 3.42 14.94
N ASN A 114 12.24 2.15 15.10
CA ASN A 114 13.06 1.00 14.70
C ASN A 114 12.53 0.40 13.39
N PHE A 115 13.39 0.29 12.38
CA PHE A 115 12.99 -0.17 11.04
C PHE A 115 12.35 -1.56 11.06
N TRP A 116 12.96 -2.52 11.73
CA TRP A 116 12.46 -3.90 11.80
C TRP A 116 11.16 -3.99 12.60
N ALA A 117 11.06 -3.26 13.71
CA ALA A 117 9.81 -3.18 14.47
C ALA A 117 8.70 -2.56 13.62
N SER A 118 8.98 -1.47 12.90
CA SER A 118 8.02 -0.77 12.05
C SER A 118 7.47 -1.65 10.92
N LEU A 119 8.32 -2.48 10.31
CA LEU A 119 7.91 -3.47 9.30
C LEU A 119 6.95 -4.51 9.88
N ILE A 120 7.29 -5.07 11.04
CA ILE A 120 6.47 -6.10 11.71
C ILE A 120 5.15 -5.49 12.19
N THR A 121 5.18 -4.31 12.79
CA THR A 121 3.99 -3.58 13.25
C THR A 121 3.07 -3.27 12.09
N GLY A 122 3.59 -2.70 10.99
CA GLY A 122 2.82 -2.45 9.78
C GLY A 122 2.21 -3.73 9.20
N MET A 123 2.98 -4.82 9.15
CA MET A 123 2.50 -6.12 8.65
C MET A 123 1.34 -6.66 9.49
N LEU A 124 1.50 -6.68 10.82
CA LEU A 124 0.48 -7.20 11.74
C LEU A 124 -0.81 -6.37 11.66
N LEU A 125 -0.68 -5.05 11.67
CA LEU A 125 -1.84 -4.14 11.55
C LEU A 125 -2.56 -4.33 10.21
N GLY A 126 -1.82 -4.46 9.11
CA GLY A 126 -2.39 -4.71 7.79
C GLY A 126 -3.13 -6.05 7.71
N VAL A 127 -2.56 -7.12 8.27
CA VAL A 127 -3.24 -8.42 8.35
C VAL A 127 -4.53 -8.32 9.17
N ILE A 128 -4.50 -7.63 10.31
CA ILE A 128 -5.69 -7.42 11.15
C ILE A 128 -6.77 -6.68 10.37
N VAL A 129 -6.43 -5.58 9.69
CA VAL A 129 -7.38 -4.83 8.85
C VAL A 129 -7.93 -5.69 7.73
N GLY A 130 -7.08 -6.46 7.04
CA GLY A 130 -7.51 -7.38 5.99
C GLY A 130 -8.48 -8.46 6.50
N LEU A 131 -8.22 -9.01 7.70
CA LEU A 131 -9.12 -9.97 8.35
C LEU A 131 -10.47 -9.33 8.73
N VAL A 132 -10.45 -8.12 9.30
CA VAL A 132 -11.66 -7.37 9.64
C VAL A 132 -12.49 -7.10 8.39
N ILE A 133 -11.87 -6.74 7.27
CA ILE A 133 -12.57 -6.52 6.00
C ILE A 133 -13.21 -7.82 5.49
N ILE A 134 -12.51 -8.96 5.54
CA ILE A 134 -13.10 -10.25 5.15
C ILE A 134 -14.28 -10.61 6.04
N LEU A 135 -14.16 -10.43 7.35
CA LEU A 135 -15.24 -10.69 8.29
C LEU A 135 -16.44 -9.79 7.99
N ALA A 136 -16.23 -8.48 7.85
CA ALA A 136 -17.26 -7.53 7.48
C ALA A 136 -17.95 -7.92 6.16
N ARG A 137 -17.18 -8.34 5.15
CA ARG A 137 -17.72 -8.83 3.87
C ARG A 137 -18.59 -10.07 4.04
N LYS A 138 -18.18 -11.04 4.87
CA LYS A 138 -19.00 -12.23 5.16
C LYS A 138 -20.34 -11.89 5.83
N PHE A 139 -20.36 -10.88 6.69
CA PHE A 139 -21.59 -10.47 7.39
C PHE A 139 -22.47 -9.50 6.58
N THR A 140 -21.91 -8.74 5.63
CA THR A 140 -22.64 -7.71 4.87
C THR A 140 -23.00 -8.11 3.43
N VAL A 141 -22.20 -8.96 2.77
CA VAL A 141 -22.29 -9.25 1.32
C VAL A 141 -22.88 -10.63 1.00
N ALA A 142 -23.02 -11.53 1.97
CA ALA A 142 -23.55 -12.89 1.74
C ALA A 142 -25.02 -12.95 1.25
N GLN A 143 -25.66 -11.83 0.87
CA GLN A 143 -27.01 -11.76 0.31
C GLN A 143 -27.13 -11.27 -1.14
N GLY A 144 -26.04 -10.86 -1.83
CA GLY A 144 -26.15 -10.23 -3.15
C GLY A 144 -25.29 -10.85 -4.24
N ASN A 145 -25.91 -11.51 -5.23
CA ASN A 145 -25.26 -12.04 -6.43
C ASN A 145 -25.03 -10.93 -7.50
N SER A 146 -24.54 -9.76 -7.08
CA SER A 146 -24.32 -8.60 -7.97
C SER A 146 -22.83 -8.30 -8.10
N THR A 147 -22.38 -7.90 -9.29
CA THR A 147 -21.06 -7.33 -9.53
C THR A 147 -20.84 -6.14 -8.59
N PHE A 148 -20.17 -6.38 -7.46
CA PHE A 148 -19.89 -5.35 -6.47
C PHE A 148 -18.83 -4.39 -7.04
N GLY A 149 -18.83 -3.13 -6.57
CA GLY A 149 -17.82 -2.12 -6.96
C GLY A 149 -16.37 -2.61 -6.83
N ALA A 150 -16.13 -3.58 -5.94
CA ALA A 150 -14.89 -4.34 -5.82
C ALA A 150 -14.38 -4.96 -7.14
N ASP A 151 -15.24 -5.62 -7.93
CA ASP A 151 -14.85 -6.27 -9.19
C ASP A 151 -14.55 -5.21 -10.26
N VAL A 152 -15.32 -4.13 -10.28
CA VAL A 152 -15.08 -2.96 -11.16
C VAL A 152 -13.75 -2.29 -10.81
N MET A 153 -13.45 -2.10 -9.52
CA MET A 153 -12.23 -1.45 -9.06
C MET A 153 -10.99 -2.34 -9.25
N MET A 154 -11.11 -3.66 -9.09
CA MET A 154 -10.03 -4.60 -9.40
C MET A 154 -9.75 -4.65 -10.91
N GLY A 155 -10.79 -4.64 -11.74
CA GLY A 155 -10.68 -4.55 -13.20
C GLY A 155 -10.05 -3.24 -13.68
N ALA A 156 -10.50 -2.10 -13.15
CA ALA A 156 -9.96 -0.78 -13.45
C ALA A 156 -8.49 -0.67 -13.01
N GLY A 157 -8.12 -1.22 -11.84
CA GLY A 157 -6.74 -1.24 -11.35
C GLY A 157 -5.82 -2.06 -12.26
N ASN A 158 -6.24 -3.25 -12.69
CA ASN A 158 -5.46 -4.08 -13.61
C ASN A 158 -5.31 -3.44 -15.00
N ALA A 159 -6.38 -2.82 -15.53
CA ALA A 159 -6.33 -2.06 -16.77
C ALA A 159 -5.37 -0.86 -16.65
N SER A 160 -5.52 -0.06 -15.59
CA SER A 160 -4.66 1.11 -15.32
C SER A 160 -3.19 0.70 -15.15
N GLY A 161 -2.91 -0.41 -14.45
CA GLY A 161 -1.55 -0.94 -14.30
C GLY A 161 -0.91 -1.33 -15.62
N ARG A 162 -1.69 -1.79 -16.62
CA ARG A 162 -1.16 -2.04 -17.97
C ARG A 162 -0.82 -0.74 -18.71
N PHE A 163 -1.59 0.33 -18.51
CA PHE A 163 -1.30 1.65 -19.08
C PHE A 163 -0.11 2.34 -18.40
N LEU A 164 0.02 2.18 -17.07
CA LEU A 164 1.11 2.80 -16.29
C LEU A 164 2.45 2.10 -16.49
N GLY A 165 2.47 0.80 -16.80
CA GLY A 165 3.71 0.02 -16.98
C GLY A 165 4.74 0.69 -17.91
N PRO A 166 4.37 1.05 -19.16
CA PRO A 166 5.26 1.78 -20.06
C PRO A 166 5.73 3.14 -19.52
N LEU A 167 4.86 3.87 -18.82
CA LEU A 167 5.22 5.17 -18.22
C LEU A 167 6.24 5.01 -17.09
N ILE A 168 6.14 3.94 -16.29
CA ILE A 168 7.12 3.62 -15.24
C ILE A 168 8.50 3.35 -15.85
N ILE A 169 8.55 2.60 -16.96
CA ILE A 169 9.80 2.29 -17.66
C ILE A 169 10.44 3.59 -18.19
N LEU A 170 9.65 4.47 -18.81
CA LEU A 170 10.13 5.75 -19.32
C LEU A 170 10.63 6.65 -18.18
N ALA A 171 9.90 6.74 -17.08
CA ALA A 171 10.32 7.49 -15.90
C ALA A 171 11.64 6.93 -15.31
N ALA A 172 11.78 5.61 -15.26
CA ALA A 172 13.01 4.95 -14.82
C ALA A 172 14.21 5.25 -15.75
N MET A 173 14.01 5.26 -17.07
CA MET A 173 15.05 5.61 -18.04
C MET A 173 15.49 7.07 -17.92
N VAL A 174 14.54 8.00 -17.69
CA VAL A 174 14.84 9.42 -17.44
C VAL A 174 15.67 9.57 -16.16
N ALA A 175 15.38 8.78 -15.13
CA ALA A 175 16.14 8.80 -13.87
C ALA A 175 17.56 8.24 -14.05
N SER A 176 17.72 7.07 -14.67
CA SER A 176 19.03 6.59 -15.15
C SER A 176 18.89 5.44 -16.15
N ILE A 177 19.85 5.32 -17.07
CA ILE A 177 19.87 4.26 -18.08
C ILE A 177 19.91 2.85 -17.44
N PRO A 178 20.77 2.56 -16.43
CA PRO A 178 20.79 1.24 -15.80
C PRO A 178 19.47 0.87 -15.12
N ILE A 179 18.83 1.82 -14.42
CA ILE A 179 17.53 1.60 -13.77
C ILE A 179 16.42 1.39 -14.81
N GLY A 180 16.45 2.16 -15.90
CA GLY A 180 15.54 2.00 -17.03
C GLY A 180 15.62 0.62 -17.69
N LEU A 181 16.84 0.10 -17.90
CA LEU A 181 17.05 -1.25 -18.41
C LEU A 181 16.55 -2.32 -17.43
N GLY A 182 16.81 -2.14 -16.13
CA GLY A 182 16.24 -2.97 -15.09
C GLY A 182 14.73 -3.03 -15.12
N SER A 183 14.09 -1.86 -15.22
CA SER A 183 12.64 -1.72 -15.33
C SER A 183 12.09 -2.43 -16.56
N LEU A 184 12.75 -2.27 -17.71
CA LEU A 184 12.36 -2.92 -18.97
C LEU A 184 12.42 -4.45 -18.85
N ILE A 185 13.50 -4.99 -18.30
CA ILE A 185 13.68 -6.45 -18.13
C ILE A 185 12.63 -7.00 -17.16
N GLY A 186 12.41 -6.33 -16.02
CA GLY A 186 11.40 -6.73 -15.05
C GLY A 186 9.98 -6.72 -15.64
N ALA A 187 9.65 -5.67 -16.40
CA ALA A 187 8.40 -5.58 -17.14
C ALA A 187 8.24 -6.71 -18.17
N LEU A 188 9.29 -7.03 -18.93
CA LEU A 188 9.29 -8.09 -19.93
C LEU A 188 9.07 -9.47 -19.30
N LEU A 189 9.77 -9.77 -18.19
CA LEU A 189 9.58 -11.03 -17.45
C LEU A 189 8.13 -11.19 -16.98
N PHE A 190 7.56 -10.13 -16.40
CA PHE A 190 6.17 -10.16 -15.94
C PHE A 190 5.17 -10.24 -17.10
N TYR A 191 5.48 -9.63 -18.24
CA TYR A 191 4.69 -9.78 -19.46
C TYR A 191 4.68 -11.24 -19.95
N LEU A 192 5.84 -11.89 -20.01
CA LEU A 192 5.96 -13.31 -20.40
C LEU A 192 5.22 -14.25 -19.44
N TRP A 193 5.23 -13.94 -18.14
CA TRP A 193 4.45 -14.68 -17.13
C TRP A 193 2.97 -14.32 -17.07
N LYS A 194 2.47 -13.47 -17.98
CA LYS A 194 1.07 -12.98 -17.97
C LYS A 194 0.67 -12.35 -16.62
N LYS A 195 1.62 -11.66 -15.98
CA LYS A 195 1.45 -10.93 -14.72
C LYS A 195 1.44 -9.41 -14.97
N PRO A 196 1.03 -8.59 -13.98
CA PRO A 196 0.95 -7.14 -14.15
C PRO A 196 2.30 -6.49 -14.49
N VAL A 197 2.40 -5.89 -15.68
CA VAL A 197 3.65 -5.33 -16.22
C VAL A 197 4.19 -4.19 -15.36
N ALA A 198 3.33 -3.33 -14.81
CA ALA A 198 3.75 -2.27 -13.89
C ALA A 198 4.48 -2.79 -12.65
N GLY A 199 4.03 -3.91 -12.08
CA GLY A 199 4.71 -4.52 -10.93
C GLY A 199 6.11 -5.00 -11.30
N GLY A 200 6.26 -5.66 -12.44
CA GLY A 200 7.56 -6.06 -12.97
C GLY A 200 8.48 -4.88 -13.26
N ALA A 201 7.94 -3.80 -13.82
CA ALA A 201 8.67 -2.57 -14.09
C ALA A 201 9.26 -1.94 -12.82
N ILE A 202 8.47 -1.88 -11.73
CA ILE A 202 8.90 -1.33 -10.44
C ILE A 202 9.97 -2.24 -9.82
N LEU A 203 9.73 -3.54 -9.72
CA LEU A 203 10.67 -4.48 -9.11
C LEU A 203 12.01 -4.51 -9.85
N GLY A 204 11.99 -4.51 -11.18
CA GLY A 204 13.20 -4.45 -12.00
C GLY A 204 13.98 -3.15 -11.82
N ALA A 205 13.27 -2.01 -11.71
CA ALA A 205 13.87 -0.72 -11.39
C ALA A 205 14.51 -0.72 -10.00
N MET A 206 13.83 -1.27 -8.98
CA MET A 206 14.33 -1.33 -7.61
C MET A 206 15.60 -2.17 -7.50
N VAL A 207 15.63 -3.36 -8.12
CA VAL A 207 16.82 -4.24 -8.09
C VAL A 207 18.00 -3.57 -8.77
N SER A 208 17.79 -2.93 -9.92
CA SER A 208 18.89 -2.27 -10.65
C SER A 208 19.34 -0.98 -9.96
N GLY A 209 18.42 -0.23 -9.37
CA GLY A 209 18.71 0.97 -8.59
C GLY A 209 19.51 0.69 -7.31
N TYR A 210 19.39 -0.50 -6.73
CA TYR A 210 20.24 -0.92 -5.62
C TYR A 210 21.72 -1.01 -6.02
N PHE A 211 22.03 -1.53 -7.21
CA PHE A 211 23.40 -1.67 -7.70
C PHE A 211 23.93 -0.39 -8.38
N PHE A 212 23.04 0.40 -8.97
CA PHE A 212 23.37 1.64 -9.68
C PHE A 212 22.57 2.81 -9.08
N PRO A 213 22.93 3.26 -7.86
CA PRO A 213 22.24 4.37 -7.24
C PRO A 213 22.44 5.65 -8.05
N VAL A 214 21.38 6.43 -8.24
CA VAL A 214 21.46 7.74 -8.85
C VAL A 214 22.07 8.68 -7.82
N ALA A 215 23.28 9.18 -8.08
CA ALA A 215 23.84 10.27 -7.29
C ALA A 215 23.05 11.55 -7.64
N THR A 216 22.36 12.10 -6.65
CA THR A 216 21.67 13.40 -6.77
C THR A 216 22.67 14.54 -6.77
#